data_AF-A0A8J3ENF7-F1
#
_entry.id   AF-A0A8J3ENF7-F1
#
_cell.length_a   1.000
_cell.length_b   1.000
_cell.length_c   1.000
_cell.angle_alpha   90.00
_cell.angle_beta   90.00
_cell.angle_gamma   90.00
#
_symmetry.space_group_name_H-M   'P 1'
#
loop_
_entity.id
_entity.type
_entity.pdbx_description
1 polymer ?
#
loop_
_entity_poly.entity_id
_entity_poly.type
_entity_poly.pdbx_seq_one_letter_code
_entity_poly.pdbx_strand_id
1 'polypeptide(L)'
;MGQKQEGYYIFVGTYLSDEDEAIQLLLFDPDGEGTLTKVSGVKGIKNPSYLTLDQKGQHLYAVSEIDEGQIVSYSFDKEEKVLKEINRKPTLGSAPCYVSIDNEQQRVFIVNYMGGSICQYPLEADGAVGDVIDCIKHSGHSVHPERQEGPHPHTIVTIPGTTDRLVTDLGTDHLYVYRSETPDGHWSLHDEVDVVPGSGPRHVAFHPTQPVIYVIQELKSSITVYRQDEEGTLALVETVSTLPKGFTDENTASDIHVSEDGHFLYASNRGHDSIAAFQIGEKGTLDCIGHTATLGQTPRNFLLIPNSDFMLVANQDSDTIVVMKITTQGLPKPTGSQYTIEKPVCLQVLP
;
A
#
# COMPACT_ATOMS: atom_id res chain seq x y z
N MET A 1 -35.87 7.30 -12.58
CA MET A 1 -34.52 7.79 -12.90
C MET A 1 -33.77 7.77 -11.59
N GLY A 2 -32.91 6.76 -11.39
CA GLY A 2 -32.07 6.69 -10.18
C GLY A 2 -31.09 7.86 -10.20
N GLN A 3 -30.78 8.43 -9.04
CA GLN A 3 -29.70 9.41 -8.93
C GLN A 3 -28.41 8.72 -9.41
N LYS A 4 -27.73 9.33 -10.37
CA LYS A 4 -26.42 8.87 -10.83
C LYS A 4 -25.45 8.98 -9.66
N GLN A 5 -24.79 7.89 -9.28
CA GLN A 5 -23.76 7.94 -8.26
C GLN A 5 -22.60 8.79 -8.80
N GLU A 6 -22.08 9.71 -7.98
CA GLU A 6 -20.88 10.46 -8.38
C GLU A 6 -19.72 9.47 -8.54
N GLY A 7 -18.92 9.67 -9.60
CA GLY A 7 -17.76 8.82 -9.88
C GLY A 7 -16.58 9.18 -8.99
N TYR A 8 -15.61 8.26 -8.90
CA TYR A 8 -14.43 8.40 -8.05
C TYR A 8 -13.22 8.77 -8.89
N TYR A 9 -12.37 9.66 -8.40
CA TYR A 9 -11.07 9.90 -9.03
C TYR A 9 -10.04 8.89 -8.54
N ILE A 10 -9.34 8.25 -9.46
CA ILE A 10 -8.31 7.25 -9.17
C ILE A 10 -6.97 7.78 -9.67
N PHE A 11 -6.04 8.03 -8.76
CA PHE A 11 -4.65 8.30 -9.10
C PHE A 11 -3.91 6.97 -9.26
N VAL A 12 -3.18 6.83 -10.37
CA VAL A 12 -2.45 5.61 -10.71
C VAL A 12 -0.96 5.91 -10.78
N GLY A 13 -0.18 5.26 -9.93
CA GLY A 13 1.28 5.24 -9.97
C GLY A 13 1.79 4.08 -10.82
N THR A 14 2.94 4.27 -11.48
CA THR A 14 3.47 3.33 -12.48
C THR A 14 4.99 3.15 -12.39
N TYR A 15 5.53 2.11 -13.05
CA TYR A 15 6.96 2.00 -13.37
C TYR A 15 7.28 2.55 -14.78
N LEU A 16 7.04 3.85 -14.97
CA LEU A 16 7.30 4.55 -16.23
C LEU A 16 8.45 5.56 -16.14
N SER A 17 8.94 5.96 -17.30
CA SER A 17 9.94 7.03 -17.41
C SER A 17 9.33 8.40 -17.11
N ASP A 18 10.18 9.39 -16.84
CA ASP A 18 9.79 10.78 -16.66
C ASP A 18 9.33 11.48 -17.95
N GLU A 19 9.56 10.88 -19.12
CA GLU A 19 9.04 11.36 -20.41
C GLU A 19 7.59 10.97 -20.65
N ASP A 20 7.09 9.96 -19.91
CA ASP A 20 5.74 9.44 -19.99
C ASP A 20 4.83 10.06 -18.93
N GLU A 21 3.52 9.91 -19.11
CA GLU A 21 2.56 10.27 -18.07
C GLU A 21 2.53 9.19 -16.98
N ALA A 22 3.56 9.22 -16.14
CA ALA A 22 3.86 8.20 -15.14
C ALA A 22 2.89 8.21 -13.95
N ILE A 23 2.22 9.32 -13.67
CA ILE A 23 1.03 9.36 -12.80
C ILE A 23 -0.17 9.69 -13.67
N GLN A 24 -1.21 8.86 -13.66
CA GLN A 24 -2.47 9.16 -14.36
C GLN A 24 -3.61 9.40 -13.38
N LEU A 25 -4.51 10.32 -13.75
CA LEU A 25 -5.80 10.50 -13.09
C LEU A 25 -6.89 9.86 -13.96
N LEU A 26 -7.61 8.91 -13.39
CA LEU A 26 -8.76 8.26 -14.00
C LEU A 26 -10.04 8.68 -13.28
N LEU A 27 -11.16 8.67 -13.99
CA LEU A 27 -12.50 8.72 -13.43
C LEU A 27 -13.09 7.32 -13.48
N PHE A 28 -13.44 6.79 -12.32
CA PHE A 28 -14.20 5.56 -12.15
C PHE A 28 -15.69 5.87 -12.02
N ASP A 29 -16.48 5.46 -13.02
CA ASP A 29 -17.95 5.52 -12.97
C ASP A 29 -18.47 4.15 -12.50
N PRO A 30 -19.08 4.04 -11.30
CA PRO A 30 -19.55 2.78 -10.73
C PRO A 30 -20.86 2.25 -11.38
N ASP A 31 -21.44 2.96 -12.35
CA ASP A 31 -22.64 2.50 -13.04
C ASP A 31 -22.39 1.18 -13.81
N GLY A 32 -23.33 0.23 -13.69
CA GLY A 32 -23.28 -1.04 -14.43
C GLY A 32 -22.09 -1.93 -14.05
N GLU A 33 -21.17 -2.13 -14.99
CA GLU A 33 -19.96 -2.96 -14.84
C GLU A 33 -18.78 -2.19 -14.20
N GLY A 34 -18.94 -0.89 -13.96
CA GLY A 34 -17.85 -0.02 -13.52
C GLY A 34 -16.89 0.29 -14.67
N THR A 35 -16.64 1.56 -14.99
CA THR A 35 -15.74 1.92 -16.10
C THR A 35 -14.70 2.95 -15.67
N LEU A 36 -13.50 2.83 -16.23
CA LEU A 36 -12.39 3.74 -16.00
C LEU A 36 -12.13 4.55 -17.26
N THR A 37 -12.05 5.87 -17.12
CA THR A 37 -11.72 6.78 -18.21
C THR A 37 -10.60 7.71 -17.79
N LYS A 38 -9.65 7.96 -18.70
CA LYS A 38 -8.56 8.90 -18.43
C LYS A 38 -9.07 10.33 -18.35
N VAL A 39 -8.62 11.06 -17.33
CA VAL A 39 -8.91 12.49 -17.13
C VAL A 39 -7.68 13.32 -17.46
N SER A 40 -6.55 13.02 -16.82
CA SER A 40 -5.29 13.74 -17.01
C SER A 40 -4.09 12.84 -16.66
N GLY A 41 -2.87 13.38 -16.79
CA GLY A 41 -1.64 12.68 -16.43
C GLY A 41 -0.49 13.66 -16.17
N VAL A 42 0.54 13.16 -15.47
CA VAL A 42 1.71 13.93 -15.03
C VAL A 42 2.98 13.28 -15.58
N LYS A 43 3.81 14.10 -16.22
CA LYS A 43 5.17 13.77 -16.63
C LYS A 43 6.21 14.34 -15.65
N GLY A 44 7.47 14.01 -15.86
CA GLY A 44 8.59 14.58 -15.12
C GLY A 44 8.93 13.85 -13.81
N ILE A 45 8.27 12.73 -13.52
CA ILE A 45 8.59 11.84 -12.39
C ILE A 45 8.83 10.44 -12.92
N LYS A 46 9.94 9.83 -12.49
CA LYS A 46 10.32 8.48 -12.90
C LYS A 46 9.91 7.48 -11.84
N ASN A 47 9.33 6.36 -12.27
CA ASN A 47 8.87 5.28 -11.38
C ASN A 47 8.07 5.78 -10.15
N PRO A 48 6.97 6.54 -10.32
CA PRO A 48 6.08 6.91 -9.23
C PRO A 48 5.31 5.71 -8.68
N SER A 49 6.01 4.79 -8.03
CA SER A 49 5.53 3.43 -7.75
C SER A 49 4.60 3.34 -6.55
N TYR A 50 4.59 4.35 -5.68
CA TYR A 50 3.66 4.47 -4.57
C TYR A 50 3.25 5.92 -4.35
N LEU A 51 1.96 6.11 -4.09
CA LEU A 51 1.33 7.41 -3.92
C LEU A 51 0.54 7.41 -2.60
N THR A 52 0.42 8.57 -1.96
CA THR A 52 -0.57 8.80 -0.90
C THR A 52 -1.21 10.18 -1.08
N LEU A 53 -2.47 10.31 -0.66
CA LEU A 53 -3.19 11.58 -0.62
C LEU A 53 -3.23 12.12 0.81
N ASP A 54 -3.32 13.43 0.96
CA ASP A 54 -3.77 14.03 2.22
C ASP A 54 -5.26 13.75 2.46
N GLN A 55 -5.72 13.88 3.71
CA GLN A 55 -7.10 13.53 4.08
C GLN A 55 -8.16 14.31 3.30
N LYS A 56 -7.82 15.51 2.80
CA LYS A 56 -8.74 16.38 2.04
C LYS A 56 -8.66 16.16 0.53
N GLY A 57 -7.71 15.34 0.05
CA GLY A 57 -7.40 15.17 -1.37
C GLY A 57 -7.01 16.49 -2.04
N GLN A 58 -6.31 17.37 -1.33
CA GLN A 58 -5.73 18.60 -1.85
C GLN A 58 -4.28 18.40 -2.27
N HIS A 59 -3.59 17.44 -1.66
CA HIS A 59 -2.19 17.14 -1.96
C HIS A 59 -1.98 15.67 -2.22
N LEU A 60 -1.05 15.38 -3.13
CA LEU A 60 -0.58 14.04 -3.45
C LEU A 60 0.92 13.98 -3.26
N TYR A 61 1.38 12.93 -2.59
CA TYR A 61 2.79 12.65 -2.35
C TYR A 61 3.16 11.38 -3.08
N ALA A 62 4.21 11.44 -3.90
CA ALA A 62 4.68 10.33 -4.70
C ALA A 62 6.15 10.05 -4.41
N VAL A 63 6.51 8.77 -4.24
CA VAL A 63 7.92 8.37 -4.27
C VAL A 63 8.36 8.20 -5.71
N SER A 64 9.56 8.65 -6.04
CA SER A 64 10.26 8.32 -7.28
C SER A 64 11.21 7.15 -6.98
N GLU A 65 10.82 5.94 -7.34
CA GLU A 65 11.57 4.71 -7.03
C GLU A 65 12.79 4.56 -7.95
N ILE A 66 13.85 5.28 -7.60
CA ILE A 66 15.14 5.32 -8.29
C ILE A 66 16.29 5.22 -7.28
N ASP A 67 17.52 5.11 -7.77
CA ASP A 67 18.69 4.86 -6.92
C ASP A 67 19.01 6.05 -5.99
N GLU A 68 18.90 7.28 -6.49
CA GLU A 68 18.84 8.49 -5.67
C GLU A 68 17.37 8.87 -5.42
N GLY A 69 16.74 8.18 -4.47
CA GLY A 69 15.30 8.29 -4.22
C GLY A 69 14.83 9.72 -3.96
N GLN A 70 13.63 10.02 -4.45
CA GLN A 70 12.97 11.32 -4.23
C GLN A 70 11.54 11.14 -3.74
N ILE A 71 11.07 12.08 -2.93
CA ILE A 71 9.65 12.34 -2.73
C ILE A 71 9.29 13.61 -3.49
N VAL A 72 8.16 13.57 -4.20
CA VAL A 72 7.58 14.71 -4.90
C VAL A 72 6.21 15.01 -4.31
N SER A 73 5.96 16.28 -4.00
CA SER A 73 4.66 16.77 -3.56
C SER A 73 3.95 17.49 -4.68
N TYR A 74 2.64 17.26 -4.79
CA TYR A 74 1.77 17.88 -5.77
C TYR A 74 0.56 18.50 -5.06
N SER A 75 0.12 19.66 -5.52
CA SER A 75 -1.23 20.17 -5.26
C SER A 75 -2.18 19.61 -6.31
N PHE A 76 -3.38 19.22 -5.90
CA PHE A 76 -4.43 18.76 -6.79
C PHE A 76 -5.47 19.85 -7.01
N ASP A 77 -5.52 20.36 -8.24
CA ASP A 77 -6.54 21.31 -8.68
C ASP A 77 -7.81 20.53 -9.05
N LYS A 78 -8.82 20.56 -8.19
CA LYS A 78 -10.07 19.79 -8.38
C LYS A 78 -10.94 20.32 -9.52
N GLU A 79 -10.82 21.61 -9.87
CA GLU A 79 -11.60 22.21 -10.95
C GLU A 79 -11.00 21.82 -12.31
N GLU A 80 -9.69 22.01 -12.46
CA GLU A 80 -8.96 21.68 -13.68
C GLU A 80 -8.61 20.18 -13.78
N LYS A 81 -8.73 19.45 -12.67
CA LYS A 81 -8.43 18.01 -12.53
C LYS A 81 -6.99 17.66 -12.92
N VAL A 82 -6.05 18.48 -12.45
CA VAL A 82 -4.62 18.34 -12.73
C VAL A 82 -3.80 18.42 -11.45
N LEU A 83 -2.69 17.69 -11.44
CA LEU A 83 -1.67 17.81 -10.40
C LEU A 83 -0.65 18.88 -10.81
N LYS A 84 -0.29 19.74 -9.88
CA LYS A 84 0.75 20.77 -10.04
C LYS A 84 1.83 20.51 -9.00
N GLU A 85 3.06 20.26 -9.47
CA GLU A 85 4.20 20.00 -8.59
C GLU A 85 4.46 21.20 -7.67
N ILE A 86 4.68 20.93 -6.39
CA ILE A 86 5.03 21.94 -5.38
C ILE A 86 6.55 21.90 -5.17
N ASN A 87 7.08 20.76 -4.70
CA ASN A 87 8.52 20.57 -4.53
C ASN A 87 8.95 19.10 -4.57
N ARG A 88 10.29 18.90 -4.48
CA ARG A 88 10.94 17.59 -4.35
C ARG A 88 11.95 17.61 -3.21
N LYS A 89 12.13 16.47 -2.54
CA LYS A 89 13.17 16.24 -1.54
C LYS A 89 13.84 14.88 -1.75
N PRO A 90 15.14 14.74 -1.47
CA PRO A 90 15.79 13.43 -1.47
C PRO A 90 15.25 12.58 -0.33
N THR A 91 15.00 11.30 -0.58
CA THR A 91 14.56 10.33 0.45
C THR A 91 15.72 9.76 1.26
N LEU A 92 16.95 10.19 0.96
CA LEU A 92 18.19 9.79 1.66
C LEU A 92 18.42 8.27 1.68
N GLY A 93 17.87 7.56 0.69
CA GLY A 93 18.07 6.14 0.45
C GLY A 93 17.70 5.76 -0.98
N SER A 94 18.01 4.52 -1.35
CA SER A 94 17.76 3.99 -2.69
C SER A 94 16.42 3.26 -2.76
N ALA A 95 15.75 3.39 -3.91
CA ALA A 95 14.48 2.77 -4.26
C ALA A 95 13.39 2.96 -3.18
N PRO A 96 12.93 4.21 -2.96
CA PRO A 96 11.79 4.45 -2.09
C PRO A 96 10.54 3.77 -2.65
N CYS A 97 9.94 2.89 -1.85
CA CYS A 97 8.88 1.98 -2.29
C CYS A 97 7.53 2.23 -1.61
N TYR A 98 7.49 3.11 -0.61
CA TYR A 98 6.29 3.40 0.17
C TYR A 98 6.34 4.82 0.72
N VAL A 99 5.18 5.48 0.75
CA VAL A 99 4.94 6.78 1.39
C VAL A 99 3.63 6.76 2.15
N SER A 100 3.62 7.32 3.35
CA SER A 100 2.42 7.55 4.15
C SER A 100 2.50 8.88 4.89
N ILE A 101 1.39 9.31 5.46
CA ILE A 101 1.28 10.53 6.26
C ILE A 101 0.71 10.20 7.64
N ASP A 102 1.01 11.02 8.63
CA ASP A 102 0.41 10.87 9.95
C ASP A 102 -1.05 11.30 9.99
N ASN A 103 -1.75 10.89 11.07
CA ASN A 103 -3.16 11.20 11.26
C ASN A 103 -3.37 12.71 11.43
N GLU A 104 -2.38 13.41 11.97
CA GLU A 104 -2.38 14.85 12.19
C GLU A 104 -2.11 15.68 10.92
N GLN A 105 -1.73 15.04 9.81
CA GLN A 105 -1.40 15.68 8.53
C GLN A 105 -0.23 16.66 8.64
N GLN A 106 0.74 16.36 9.50
CA GLN A 106 1.92 17.18 9.77
C GLN A 106 3.23 16.55 9.32
N ARG A 107 3.23 15.23 9.07
CA ARG A 107 4.44 14.50 8.70
C ARG A 107 4.18 13.55 7.55
N VAL A 108 5.21 13.37 6.73
CA VAL A 108 5.27 12.34 5.69
C VAL A 108 6.42 11.38 5.99
N PHE A 109 6.17 10.11 5.77
CA PHE A 109 7.05 9.00 6.08
C PHE A 109 7.42 8.27 4.80
N ILE A 110 8.70 7.91 4.66
CA ILE A 110 9.25 7.26 3.48
C ILE A 110 9.96 5.99 3.87
N VAL A 111 9.84 4.98 3.02
CA VAL A 111 10.55 3.72 3.12
C VAL A 111 11.43 3.52 1.90
N ASN A 112 12.74 3.39 2.11
CA ASN A 112 13.74 3.10 1.09
C ASN A 112 14.07 1.60 1.09
N TYR A 113 13.57 0.87 0.10
CA TYR A 113 13.69 -0.59 0.03
C TYR A 113 15.16 -1.03 -0.13
N MET A 114 15.85 -0.53 -1.15
CA MET A 114 17.26 -0.87 -1.38
C MET A 114 18.20 -0.12 -0.42
N GLY A 115 17.78 1.06 0.06
CA GLY A 115 18.53 1.82 1.04
C GLY A 115 18.56 1.20 2.44
N GLY A 116 17.58 0.33 2.77
CA GLY A 116 17.45 -0.27 4.09
C GLY A 116 17.11 0.77 5.16
N SER A 117 16.32 1.78 4.82
CA SER A 117 16.06 2.92 5.72
C SER A 117 14.63 3.45 5.67
N ILE A 118 14.23 4.09 6.76
CA ILE A 118 13.00 4.88 6.86
C ILE A 118 13.37 6.32 7.17
N CYS A 119 12.65 7.29 6.60
CA CYS A 119 12.85 8.70 6.94
C CYS A 119 11.52 9.43 7.16
N GLN A 120 11.56 10.54 7.89
CA GLN A 120 10.42 11.43 8.10
C GLN A 120 10.74 12.88 7.81
N TYR A 121 9.73 13.59 7.30
CA TYR A 121 9.79 15.00 6.93
C TYR A 121 8.53 15.70 7.44
N PRO A 122 8.60 17.00 7.76
CA PRO A 122 7.42 17.79 8.05
C PRO A 122 6.68 18.13 6.76
N LEU A 123 5.37 18.31 6.89
CA LEU A 123 4.51 18.88 5.85
C LEU A 123 4.25 20.35 6.18
N GLU A 124 4.52 21.20 5.19
CA GLU A 124 4.23 22.63 5.27
C GLU A 124 2.76 22.92 4.97
N ALA A 125 2.29 24.11 5.33
CA ALA A 125 0.88 24.49 5.19
C ALA A 125 0.36 24.50 3.73
N ASP A 126 1.24 24.64 2.75
CA ASP A 126 0.94 24.58 1.31
C ASP A 126 1.10 23.17 0.72
N GLY A 127 1.34 22.16 1.57
CA GLY A 127 1.55 20.78 1.18
C GLY A 127 2.99 20.45 0.76
N ALA A 128 3.92 21.41 0.78
CA ALA A 128 5.32 21.14 0.49
C ALA A 128 5.96 20.20 1.54
N VAL A 129 6.93 19.39 1.11
CA VAL A 129 7.73 18.58 2.03
C VAL A 129 8.92 19.42 2.51
N GLY A 130 9.08 19.57 3.82
CA GLY A 130 10.19 20.30 4.43
C GLY A 130 11.52 19.53 4.42
N ASP A 131 12.49 19.97 5.22
CA ASP A 131 13.76 19.26 5.38
C ASP A 131 13.60 18.03 6.31
N VAL A 132 14.47 17.03 6.12
CA VAL A 132 14.42 15.79 6.90
C VAL A 132 14.47 16.08 8.40
N ILE A 133 13.60 15.43 9.17
CA ILE A 133 13.63 15.43 10.64
C ILE A 133 14.53 14.31 11.14
N ASP A 134 14.29 13.10 10.64
CA ASP A 134 15.00 11.90 11.07
C ASP A 134 15.07 10.89 9.92
N CYS A 135 16.12 10.08 9.92
CA CYS A 135 16.22 8.93 9.04
C CYS A 135 17.01 7.80 9.71
N ILE A 136 16.35 6.66 9.86
CA ILE A 136 16.89 5.48 10.53
C ILE A 136 17.28 4.46 9.48
N LYS A 137 18.53 4.01 9.55
CA LYS A 137 19.02 2.88 8.77
C LYS A 137 18.90 1.60 9.60
N HIS A 138 18.21 0.61 9.04
CA HIS A 138 18.12 -0.72 9.63
C HIS A 138 19.41 -1.51 9.39
N SER A 139 19.58 -2.61 10.10
CA SER A 139 20.69 -3.55 9.95
C SER A 139 20.22 -4.96 10.27
N GLY A 140 20.89 -5.96 9.72
CA GLY A 140 20.47 -7.36 9.86
C GLY A 140 20.29 -8.01 8.50
N HIS A 141 19.86 -9.26 8.53
CA HIS A 141 19.59 -10.10 7.38
C HIS A 141 18.75 -11.28 7.85
N SER A 142 18.24 -12.10 6.93
CA SER A 142 17.56 -13.34 7.26
C SER A 142 17.95 -14.45 6.28
N VAL A 143 17.12 -15.49 6.17
CA VAL A 143 17.49 -16.80 5.61
C VAL A 143 17.38 -16.87 4.09
N HIS A 144 16.62 -15.98 3.44
CA HIS A 144 16.49 -16.01 1.97
C HIS A 144 17.77 -15.45 1.32
N PRO A 145 18.48 -16.25 0.50
CA PRO A 145 19.85 -15.95 0.08
C PRO A 145 20.00 -14.66 -0.75
N GLU A 146 18.97 -14.27 -1.51
CA GLU A 146 19.01 -13.11 -2.41
C GLU A 146 18.08 -11.95 -2.00
N ARG A 147 17.04 -12.23 -1.21
CA ARG A 147 15.98 -11.26 -0.88
C ARG A 147 16.10 -10.75 0.55
N GLN A 148 16.98 -11.35 1.34
CA GLN A 148 17.18 -11.08 2.76
C GLN A 148 18.67 -11.04 3.11
N GLU A 149 19.53 -10.62 2.18
CA GLU A 149 20.96 -10.41 2.44
C GLU A 149 21.25 -9.14 3.27
N GLY A 150 20.25 -8.27 3.39
CA GLY A 150 20.27 -7.03 4.14
C GLY A 150 18.85 -6.54 4.43
N PRO A 151 18.69 -5.39 5.11
CA PRO A 151 17.39 -4.81 5.42
C PRO A 151 16.70 -4.26 4.19
N HIS A 152 15.39 -4.52 4.11
CA HIS A 152 14.50 -4.07 3.06
C HIS A 152 13.15 -3.68 3.68
N PRO A 153 13.07 -2.54 4.39
CA PRO A 153 11.80 -2.06 4.88
C PRO A 153 10.85 -1.85 3.71
N HIS A 154 9.56 -2.13 3.91
CA HIS A 154 8.59 -2.08 2.81
C HIS A 154 7.31 -1.29 3.14
N THR A 155 6.99 -1.03 4.40
CA THR A 155 5.85 -0.20 4.79
C THR A 155 6.18 0.55 6.08
N ILE A 156 5.65 1.77 6.20
CA ILE A 156 5.59 2.53 7.45
C ILE A 156 4.20 3.11 7.57
N VAL A 157 3.51 2.84 8.68
CA VAL A 157 2.14 3.31 8.93
C VAL A 157 1.94 3.66 10.39
N THR A 158 1.04 4.59 10.66
CA THR A 158 0.62 4.92 12.02
C THR A 158 -0.30 3.83 12.56
N ILE A 159 0.01 3.26 13.73
CA ILE A 159 -0.90 2.31 14.38
C ILE A 159 -2.16 3.09 14.85
N PRO A 160 -3.38 2.69 14.45
CA PRO A 160 -4.61 3.41 14.78
C PRO A 160 -4.75 3.71 16.27
N GLY A 161 -5.13 4.94 16.60
CA GLY A 161 -5.31 5.39 17.99
C GLY A 161 -4.00 5.69 18.76
N THR A 162 -2.84 5.59 18.11
CA THR A 162 -1.54 5.86 18.71
C THR A 162 -0.72 6.85 17.87
N THR A 163 0.42 7.28 18.41
CA THR A 163 1.47 8.02 17.69
C THR A 163 2.61 7.11 17.22
N ASP A 164 2.43 5.80 17.33
CA ASP A 164 3.47 4.82 17.06
C ASP A 164 3.47 4.46 15.59
N ARG A 165 4.63 4.11 15.06
CA ARG A 165 4.86 3.78 13.65
C ARG A 165 5.23 2.31 13.56
N LEU A 166 4.41 1.55 12.85
CA LEU A 166 4.72 0.17 12.51
C LEU A 166 5.46 0.14 11.17
N VAL A 167 6.62 -0.51 11.17
CA VAL A 167 7.46 -0.70 10.01
C VAL A 167 7.65 -2.19 9.76
N THR A 168 7.40 -2.63 8.53
CA THR A 168 7.71 -3.99 8.08
C THR A 168 9.09 -4.00 7.44
N ASP A 169 9.92 -4.97 7.79
CA ASP A 169 11.20 -5.18 7.12
C ASP A 169 11.30 -6.58 6.52
N LEU A 170 11.15 -6.63 5.20
CA LEU A 170 11.22 -7.86 4.41
C LEU A 170 12.57 -8.54 4.60
N GLY A 171 13.63 -7.74 4.62
CA GLY A 171 15.01 -8.19 4.59
C GLY A 171 15.48 -8.82 5.90
N THR A 172 14.91 -8.38 7.02
CA THR A 172 15.30 -8.84 8.36
C THR A 172 14.27 -9.75 9.03
N ASP A 173 13.08 -9.94 8.47
CA ASP A 173 11.96 -10.66 9.11
C ASP A 173 11.51 -10.04 10.44
N HIS A 174 11.48 -8.72 10.51
CA HIS A 174 11.01 -8.00 11.69
C HIS A 174 9.86 -7.05 11.39
N LEU A 175 9.02 -6.84 12.41
CA LEU A 175 8.18 -5.66 12.54
C LEU A 175 8.82 -4.75 13.58
N TYR A 176 9.10 -3.51 13.20
CA TYR A 176 9.61 -2.49 14.12
C TYR A 176 8.50 -1.55 14.52
N VAL A 177 8.39 -1.24 15.81
CA VAL A 177 7.50 -0.21 16.33
C VAL A 177 8.35 0.96 16.79
N TYR A 178 8.24 2.10 16.12
CA TYR A 178 8.93 3.33 16.48
C TYR A 178 7.97 4.32 17.14
N ARG A 179 8.47 5.05 18.13
CA ARG A 179 7.75 6.15 18.78
C ARG A 179 8.34 7.49 18.41
N SER A 180 7.48 8.47 18.12
CA SER A 180 7.90 9.87 17.95
C SER A 180 7.78 10.61 19.29
N GLU A 181 8.54 10.18 20.30
CA GLU A 181 8.42 10.71 21.68
C GLU A 181 9.26 11.98 21.94
N THR A 182 10.10 12.42 21.01
CA THR A 182 11.00 13.55 21.28
C THR A 182 10.41 14.90 20.81
N PRO A 183 10.62 16.01 21.56
CA PRO A 183 10.16 17.34 21.15
C PRO A 183 10.69 17.82 19.79
N ASP A 184 11.82 17.27 19.34
CA ASP A 184 12.45 17.54 18.04
C ASP A 184 12.00 16.55 16.94
N GLY A 185 11.14 15.58 17.28
CA GLY A 185 10.46 14.71 16.35
C GLY A 185 11.16 13.39 16.01
N HIS A 186 12.38 13.14 16.48
CA HIS A 186 13.12 11.88 16.24
C HIS A 186 12.38 10.63 16.74
N TRP A 187 12.63 9.54 16.05
CA TRP A 187 12.10 8.24 16.40
C TRP A 187 12.99 7.51 17.40
N SER A 188 12.36 6.82 18.34
CA SER A 188 13.00 5.80 19.19
C SER A 188 12.38 4.44 18.90
N LEU A 189 13.20 3.40 18.86
CA LEU A 189 12.70 2.03 18.75
C LEU A 189 11.99 1.67 20.07
N HIS A 190 10.72 1.32 19.97
CA HIS A 190 9.88 0.93 21.10
C HIS A 190 9.73 -0.58 21.23
N ASP A 191 9.50 -1.27 20.10
CA ASP A 191 9.34 -2.72 20.07
C ASP A 191 9.89 -3.29 18.76
N GLU A 192 10.30 -4.56 18.82
CA GLU A 192 10.80 -5.34 17.68
C GLU A 192 10.21 -6.74 17.76
N VAL A 193 9.44 -7.10 16.75
CA VAL A 193 8.68 -8.35 16.72
C VAL A 193 9.21 -9.23 15.60
N ASP A 194 9.71 -10.40 15.97
CA ASP A 194 10.12 -11.44 15.02
C ASP A 194 8.92 -11.95 14.21
N VAL A 195 9.11 -12.13 12.91
CA VAL A 195 8.26 -13.01 12.11
C VAL A 195 9.00 -14.32 11.79
N VAL A 196 8.28 -15.32 11.27
CA VAL A 196 8.91 -16.60 10.92
C VAL A 196 10.04 -16.37 9.90
N PRO A 197 11.26 -16.89 10.10
CA PRO A 197 12.35 -16.68 9.15
C PRO A 197 12.00 -17.09 7.72
N GLY A 198 12.34 -16.21 6.76
CA GLY A 198 12.05 -16.32 5.35
C GLY A 198 10.64 -15.85 4.97
N SER A 199 9.93 -15.12 5.82
CA SER A 199 8.56 -14.66 5.57
C SER A 199 8.50 -13.40 4.71
N GLY A 200 9.37 -12.45 5.00
CA GLY A 200 9.44 -11.18 4.30
C GLY A 200 8.20 -10.30 4.52
N PRO A 201 7.99 -9.71 5.71
CA PRO A 201 6.84 -8.87 5.97
C PRO A 201 6.83 -7.66 5.04
N ARG A 202 5.68 -7.39 4.41
CA ARG A 202 5.58 -6.43 3.31
C ARG A 202 4.63 -5.28 3.63
N HIS A 203 3.33 -5.44 3.43
CA HIS A 203 2.30 -4.43 3.73
C HIS A 203 1.49 -4.80 4.98
N VAL A 204 0.79 -3.81 5.52
CA VAL A 204 -0.04 -3.92 6.72
C VAL A 204 -1.46 -3.45 6.43
N ALA A 205 -2.46 -4.15 6.95
CA ALA A 205 -3.82 -3.66 7.07
C ALA A 205 -4.29 -3.74 8.52
N PHE A 206 -5.15 -2.81 8.92
CA PHE A 206 -5.74 -2.76 10.26
C PHE A 206 -7.22 -3.12 10.20
N HIS A 207 -7.72 -3.83 11.21
CA HIS A 207 -9.16 -3.95 11.38
C HIS A 207 -9.74 -2.58 11.79
N PRO A 208 -10.88 -2.12 11.21
CA PRO A 208 -11.39 -0.76 11.42
C PRO A 208 -11.79 -0.45 12.87
N THR A 209 -12.21 -1.47 13.63
CA THR A 209 -12.75 -1.30 15.00
C THR A 209 -12.12 -2.19 16.07
N GLN A 210 -11.22 -3.11 15.70
CA GLN A 210 -10.61 -4.07 16.62
C GLN A 210 -9.10 -3.83 16.63
N PRO A 211 -8.39 -4.10 17.73
CA PRO A 211 -6.94 -3.94 17.81
C PRO A 211 -6.22 -5.10 17.12
N VAL A 212 -6.54 -5.33 15.84
CA VAL A 212 -6.02 -6.42 15.02
C VAL A 212 -5.24 -5.84 13.84
N ILE A 213 -4.05 -6.40 13.62
CA ILE A 213 -3.12 -6.04 12.57
C ILE A 213 -2.89 -7.26 11.69
N TYR A 214 -3.02 -7.08 10.39
CA TYR A 214 -2.77 -8.10 9.39
C TYR A 214 -1.51 -7.73 8.62
N VAL A 215 -0.52 -8.62 8.63
CA VAL A 215 0.75 -8.40 7.93
C VAL A 215 0.88 -9.42 6.81
N ILE A 216 0.95 -8.94 5.57
CA ILE A 216 1.20 -9.82 4.43
C ILE A 216 2.70 -10.13 4.33
N GLN A 217 3.01 -11.42 4.22
CA GLN A 217 4.36 -11.97 4.16
C GLN A 217 4.68 -12.32 2.71
N GLU A 218 5.51 -11.50 2.06
CA GLU A 218 5.80 -11.57 0.64
C GLU A 218 6.35 -12.94 0.23
N LEU A 219 7.42 -13.38 0.89
CA LEU A 219 8.22 -14.53 0.47
C LEU A 219 7.56 -15.86 0.86
N LYS A 220 6.73 -15.87 1.91
CA LYS A 220 5.97 -17.08 2.33
C LYS A 220 4.58 -17.18 1.72
N SER A 221 4.10 -16.15 1.04
CA SER A 221 2.72 -16.11 0.51
C SER A 221 1.69 -16.44 1.61
N SER A 222 1.77 -15.66 2.70
CA SER A 222 0.93 -15.84 3.87
C SER A 222 0.54 -14.51 4.50
N ILE A 223 -0.46 -14.51 5.36
CA ILE A 223 -0.82 -13.38 6.23
C ILE A 223 -0.58 -13.82 7.66
N THR A 224 0.14 -13.00 8.42
CA THR A 224 0.26 -13.17 9.87
C THR A 224 -0.68 -12.19 10.56
N VAL A 225 -1.51 -12.70 11.45
CA VAL A 225 -2.48 -11.94 12.23
C VAL A 225 -1.89 -11.67 13.60
N TYR A 226 -1.87 -10.40 14.00
CA TYR A 226 -1.49 -9.96 15.33
C TYR A 226 -2.66 -9.27 16.02
N ARG A 227 -2.71 -9.38 17.34
CA ARG A 227 -3.60 -8.57 18.18
C ARG A 227 -2.73 -7.72 19.10
N GLN A 228 -3.03 -6.43 19.16
CA GLN A 228 -2.38 -5.51 20.08
C GLN A 228 -3.00 -5.66 21.47
N ASP A 229 -2.16 -5.81 22.50
CA ASP A 229 -2.59 -5.78 23.90
C ASP A 229 -2.68 -4.35 24.46
N GLU A 230 -3.00 -4.21 25.75
CA GLU A 230 -3.18 -2.91 26.39
C GLU A 230 -1.86 -2.13 26.52
N GLU A 231 -0.74 -2.85 26.56
CA GLU A 231 0.62 -2.31 26.62
C GLU A 231 1.16 -1.88 25.24
N GLY A 232 0.46 -2.25 24.16
CA GLY A 232 0.83 -1.91 22.79
C GLY A 232 1.65 -2.99 22.07
N THR A 233 1.91 -4.12 22.72
CA THR A 233 2.69 -5.24 22.18
C THR A 233 1.84 -6.08 21.22
N LEU A 234 2.49 -6.61 20.17
CA LEU A 234 1.83 -7.40 19.13
C LEU A 234 1.87 -8.90 19.43
N ALA A 235 0.75 -9.45 19.88
CA ALA A 235 0.62 -10.89 20.12
C ALA A 235 0.21 -11.63 18.83
N LEU A 236 0.98 -12.64 18.43
CA LEU A 236 0.64 -13.54 17.31
C LEU A 236 -0.68 -14.26 17.58
N VAL A 237 -1.61 -14.19 16.63
CA VAL A 237 -2.88 -14.94 16.65
C VAL A 237 -2.76 -16.17 15.75
N GLU A 238 -2.44 -15.97 14.49
CA GLU A 238 -2.26 -17.06 13.52
C GLU A 238 -1.46 -16.64 12.28
N THR A 239 -1.13 -17.62 11.45
CA THR A 239 -0.60 -17.40 10.10
C THR A 239 -1.35 -18.29 9.12
N VAL A 240 -1.89 -17.69 8.06
CA VAL A 240 -2.66 -18.40 7.02
C VAL A 240 -2.02 -18.20 5.66
N SER A 241 -2.06 -19.21 4.78
CA SER A 241 -1.55 -19.06 3.41
C SER A 241 -2.52 -18.22 2.57
N THR A 242 -1.97 -17.41 1.67
CA THR A 242 -2.72 -16.69 0.63
C THR A 242 -2.92 -17.51 -0.64
N LEU A 243 -2.47 -18.76 -0.67
CA LEU A 243 -2.49 -19.63 -1.86
C LEU A 243 -3.50 -20.77 -1.72
N PRO A 244 -4.06 -21.25 -2.85
CA PRO A 244 -4.83 -22.49 -2.85
C PRO A 244 -3.98 -23.67 -2.38
N LYS A 245 -4.62 -24.60 -1.68
CA LYS A 245 -3.96 -25.84 -1.25
C LYS A 245 -3.38 -26.59 -2.47
N GLY A 246 -2.09 -26.86 -2.43
CA GLY A 246 -1.38 -27.63 -3.47
C GLY A 246 -0.80 -26.80 -4.60
N PHE A 247 -0.91 -25.47 -4.57
CA PHE A 247 -0.12 -24.61 -5.45
C PHE A 247 1.36 -24.68 -5.07
N THR A 248 2.24 -24.88 -6.07
CA THR A 248 3.67 -25.12 -5.85
C THR A 248 4.59 -24.28 -6.74
N ASP A 249 4.03 -23.48 -7.64
CA ASP A 249 4.82 -22.60 -8.50
C ASP A 249 5.30 -21.38 -7.69
N GLU A 250 6.24 -20.62 -8.27
CA GLU A 250 6.76 -19.40 -7.65
C GLU A 250 5.64 -18.39 -7.41
N ASN A 251 5.61 -17.82 -6.21
CA ASN A 251 4.66 -16.78 -5.86
C ASN A 251 5.22 -15.84 -4.79
N THR A 252 4.89 -14.56 -4.93
CA THR A 252 5.12 -13.57 -3.88
C THR A 252 3.83 -12.81 -3.61
N ALA A 253 3.42 -12.74 -2.34
CA ALA A 253 2.29 -11.93 -1.94
C ALA A 253 2.64 -10.43 -2.02
N SER A 254 1.66 -9.55 -2.22
CA SER A 254 1.91 -8.12 -2.43
C SER A 254 1.07 -7.23 -1.54
N ASP A 255 -0.18 -6.97 -1.90
CA ASP A 255 -0.99 -5.96 -1.24
C ASP A 255 -2.06 -6.57 -0.34
N ILE A 256 -2.54 -5.82 0.65
CA ILE A 256 -3.50 -6.29 1.65
C ILE A 256 -4.44 -5.17 2.06
N HIS A 257 -5.74 -5.45 2.08
CA HIS A 257 -6.78 -4.49 2.48
C HIS A 257 -7.88 -5.18 3.28
N VAL A 258 -8.42 -4.48 4.27
CA VAL A 258 -9.61 -4.87 5.02
C VAL A 258 -10.80 -4.05 4.52
N SER A 259 -11.97 -4.68 4.37
CA SER A 259 -13.20 -3.97 4.01
C SER A 259 -13.59 -2.94 5.08
N GLU A 260 -14.27 -1.86 4.68
CA GLU A 260 -14.64 -0.78 5.60
C GLU A 260 -15.50 -1.26 6.79
N ASP A 261 -16.31 -2.30 6.58
CA ASP A 261 -17.14 -2.93 7.60
C ASP A 261 -16.38 -3.93 8.50
N GLY A 262 -15.11 -4.23 8.17
CA GLY A 262 -14.25 -5.15 8.91
C GLY A 262 -14.60 -6.63 8.77
N HIS A 263 -15.49 -7.01 7.84
CA HIS A 263 -15.92 -8.40 7.68
C HIS A 263 -15.02 -9.23 6.75
N PHE A 264 -14.29 -8.59 5.84
CA PHE A 264 -13.48 -9.26 4.84
C PHE A 264 -12.06 -8.69 4.76
N LEU A 265 -11.13 -9.57 4.41
CA LEU A 265 -9.76 -9.21 4.08
C LEU A 265 -9.40 -9.75 2.70
N TYR A 266 -8.66 -8.95 1.94
CA TYR A 266 -8.19 -9.28 0.61
C TYR A 266 -6.67 -9.20 0.56
N ALA A 267 -6.06 -10.12 -0.19
CA ALA A 267 -4.62 -10.15 -0.40
C ALA A 267 -4.30 -10.49 -1.87
N SER A 268 -3.33 -9.80 -2.47
CA SER A 268 -2.90 -10.10 -3.84
C SER A 268 -1.67 -11.01 -3.88
N ASN A 269 -1.64 -11.88 -4.89
CA ASN A 269 -0.57 -12.85 -5.14
C ASN A 269 0.01 -12.65 -6.54
N ARG A 270 1.32 -12.43 -6.65
CA ARG A 270 2.06 -12.31 -7.90
C ARG A 270 2.68 -13.66 -8.25
N GLY A 271 2.29 -14.25 -9.38
CA GLY A 271 2.62 -15.63 -9.76
C GLY A 271 1.37 -16.50 -9.86
N HIS A 272 0.61 -16.64 -8.76
CA HIS A 272 -0.75 -17.20 -8.83
C HIS A 272 -1.76 -16.21 -9.46
N ASP A 273 -1.39 -14.93 -9.55
CA ASP A 273 -2.13 -13.86 -10.24
C ASP A 273 -3.60 -13.80 -9.84
N SER A 274 -3.80 -13.66 -8.52
CA SER A 274 -5.12 -13.72 -7.89
C SER A 274 -5.29 -12.74 -6.74
N ILE A 275 -6.53 -12.38 -6.45
CA ILE A 275 -6.95 -11.87 -5.14
C ILE A 275 -7.45 -13.05 -4.29
N ALA A 276 -6.76 -13.33 -3.20
CA ALA A 276 -7.26 -14.20 -2.13
C ALA A 276 -8.21 -13.41 -1.23
N ALA A 277 -9.37 -13.97 -0.92
CA ALA A 277 -10.38 -13.35 -0.07
C ALA A 277 -10.59 -14.20 1.19
N PHE A 278 -10.72 -13.52 2.33
CA PHE A 278 -10.90 -14.11 3.65
C PHE A 278 -12.09 -13.48 4.35
N GLN A 279 -12.88 -14.30 5.04
CA GLN A 279 -13.83 -13.84 6.04
C GLN A 279 -13.08 -13.63 7.35
N ILE A 280 -13.31 -12.48 7.99
CA ILE A 280 -12.74 -12.15 9.29
C ILE A 280 -13.64 -12.72 10.38
N GLY A 281 -13.08 -13.61 11.21
CA GLY A 281 -13.72 -14.26 12.33
C GLY A 281 -13.50 -13.56 13.67
N GLU A 282 -13.80 -14.28 14.75
CA GLU A 282 -13.57 -13.78 16.10
C GLU A 282 -12.09 -13.47 16.34
N LYS A 283 -11.82 -12.39 17.09
CA LYS A 283 -10.46 -11.93 17.41
C LYS A 283 -9.59 -11.60 16.18
N GLY A 284 -10.16 -11.55 14.98
CA GLY A 284 -9.44 -11.26 13.75
C GLY A 284 -8.93 -12.49 13.01
N THR A 285 -9.41 -13.70 13.33
CA THR A 285 -8.98 -14.89 12.59
C THR A 285 -9.42 -14.86 11.12
N LEU A 286 -8.76 -15.61 10.24
CA LEU A 286 -8.99 -15.56 8.80
C LEU A 286 -9.43 -16.91 8.22
N ASP A 287 -10.66 -16.95 7.71
CA ASP A 287 -11.20 -18.09 6.97
C ASP A 287 -11.14 -17.80 5.46
N CYS A 288 -10.32 -18.54 4.70
CA CYS A 288 -10.24 -18.35 3.25
C CYS A 288 -11.56 -18.72 2.56
N ILE A 289 -12.18 -17.75 1.89
CA ILE A 289 -13.46 -17.92 1.17
C ILE A 289 -13.28 -18.12 -0.34
N GLY A 290 -12.09 -17.86 -0.87
CA GLY A 290 -11.75 -18.18 -2.25
C GLY A 290 -10.62 -17.35 -2.84
N HIS A 291 -10.32 -17.64 -4.11
CA HIS A 291 -9.32 -16.94 -4.90
C HIS A 291 -9.94 -16.54 -6.23
N THR A 292 -9.73 -15.29 -6.64
CA THR A 292 -10.24 -14.75 -7.89
C THR A 292 -9.08 -14.37 -8.79
N ALA A 293 -9.01 -14.94 -9.99
CA ALA A 293 -8.01 -14.58 -10.98
C ALA A 293 -8.11 -13.10 -11.35
N THR A 294 -6.98 -12.40 -11.42
CA THR A 294 -6.95 -10.96 -11.73
C THR A 294 -7.06 -10.63 -13.21
N LEU A 295 -7.10 -11.66 -14.06
CA LEU A 295 -7.13 -11.56 -15.53
C LEU A 295 -5.96 -10.76 -16.11
N GLY A 296 -4.85 -10.71 -15.38
CA GLY A 296 -3.56 -10.15 -15.79
C GLY A 296 -2.46 -10.77 -14.91
N GLN A 297 -1.25 -10.24 -15.01
CA GLN A 297 -0.08 -10.76 -14.31
C GLN A 297 0.46 -9.74 -13.30
N THR A 298 0.98 -10.25 -12.18
CA THR A 298 1.65 -9.47 -11.14
C THR A 298 0.72 -8.38 -10.57
N PRO A 299 -0.39 -8.75 -9.90
CA PRO A 299 -1.29 -7.80 -9.23
C PRO A 299 -0.61 -7.15 -8.02
N ARG A 300 0.22 -6.14 -8.27
CA ARG A 300 1.10 -5.52 -7.27
C ARG A 300 0.32 -4.68 -6.25
N ASN A 301 -0.79 -4.08 -6.66
CA ASN A 301 -1.65 -3.28 -5.81
C ASN A 301 -3.12 -3.44 -6.25
N PHE A 302 -4.02 -3.30 -5.29
CA PHE A 302 -5.44 -3.18 -5.58
C PHE A 302 -6.07 -2.16 -4.61
N LEU A 303 -7.29 -1.75 -4.93
CA LEU A 303 -7.99 -0.69 -4.22
C LEU A 303 -9.46 -1.10 -4.03
N LEU A 304 -9.96 -0.98 -2.80
CA LEU A 304 -11.39 -1.05 -2.50
C LEU A 304 -11.99 0.35 -2.70
N ILE A 305 -13.06 0.45 -3.50
CA ILE A 305 -13.73 1.73 -3.74
C ILE A 305 -14.67 2.05 -2.57
N PRO A 306 -14.48 3.16 -1.85
CA PRO A 306 -15.23 3.50 -0.64
C PRO A 306 -16.74 3.54 -0.87
N ASN A 307 -17.52 3.04 0.10
CA ASN A 307 -18.98 3.00 0.03
C ASN A 307 -19.53 2.30 -1.23
N SER A 308 -18.81 1.31 -1.77
CA SER A 308 -19.23 0.54 -2.94
C SER A 308 -18.76 -0.91 -2.86
N ASP A 309 -19.33 -1.75 -3.72
CA ASP A 309 -18.90 -3.15 -3.87
C ASP A 309 -17.82 -3.31 -4.95
N PHE A 310 -17.08 -2.26 -5.31
CA PHE A 310 -16.08 -2.33 -6.37
C PHE A 310 -14.65 -2.44 -5.84
N MET A 311 -13.85 -3.21 -6.56
CA MET A 311 -12.41 -3.35 -6.38
C MET A 311 -11.71 -3.11 -7.71
N LEU A 312 -10.61 -2.37 -7.70
CA LEU A 312 -9.74 -2.16 -8.85
C LEU A 312 -8.42 -2.88 -8.62
N VAL A 313 -7.96 -3.67 -9.59
CA VAL A 313 -6.72 -4.46 -9.46
C VAL A 313 -5.71 -4.02 -10.51
N ALA A 314 -4.56 -3.50 -10.08
CA ALA A 314 -3.46 -3.08 -10.94
C ALA A 314 -2.52 -4.27 -11.21
N ASN A 315 -2.58 -4.80 -12.43
CA ASN A 315 -1.71 -5.88 -12.91
C ASN A 315 -0.50 -5.28 -13.62
N GLN A 316 0.65 -5.31 -12.95
CA GLN A 316 1.88 -4.67 -13.38
C GLN A 316 2.35 -5.21 -14.74
N ASP A 317 2.49 -6.52 -14.88
CA ASP A 317 3.19 -7.13 -16.03
C ASP A 317 2.25 -7.42 -17.22
N SER A 318 0.98 -7.07 -17.08
CA SER A 318 -0.02 -7.15 -18.16
C SER A 318 -0.62 -5.80 -18.53
N ASP A 319 -0.10 -4.70 -17.99
CA ASP A 319 -0.49 -3.34 -18.35
C ASP A 319 -2.01 -3.09 -18.24
N THR A 320 -2.65 -3.60 -17.18
CA THR A 320 -4.10 -3.47 -16.98
C THR A 320 -4.47 -3.09 -15.56
N ILE A 321 -5.56 -2.32 -15.44
CA ILE A 321 -6.37 -2.22 -14.24
C ILE A 321 -7.68 -2.94 -14.51
N VAL A 322 -7.94 -4.03 -13.79
CA VAL A 322 -9.17 -4.82 -13.94
C VAL A 322 -10.19 -4.40 -12.88
N VAL A 323 -11.45 -4.23 -13.32
CA VAL A 323 -12.57 -3.89 -12.44
C VAL A 323 -13.22 -5.19 -11.95
N MET A 324 -13.39 -5.30 -10.64
CA MET A 324 -14.07 -6.40 -9.99
C MET A 324 -15.22 -5.88 -9.13
N LYS A 325 -16.26 -6.72 -8.99
CA LYS A 325 -17.36 -6.50 -8.07
C LYS A 325 -17.34 -7.55 -6.95
N ILE A 326 -17.38 -7.09 -5.72
CA ILE A 326 -17.44 -7.88 -4.50
C ILE A 326 -18.86 -8.44 -4.38
N THR A 327 -18.96 -9.76 -4.25
CA THR A 327 -20.25 -10.41 -4.02
C THR A 327 -20.69 -10.25 -2.58
N THR A 328 -21.96 -10.54 -2.28
CA THR A 328 -22.47 -10.52 -0.90
C THR A 328 -21.80 -11.55 0.02
N GLN A 329 -21.07 -12.52 -0.54
CA GLN A 329 -20.24 -13.47 0.19
C GLN A 329 -18.80 -12.97 0.40
N GLY A 330 -18.47 -11.75 -0.04
CA GLY A 330 -17.13 -11.17 0.03
C GLY A 330 -16.20 -11.57 -1.11
N LEU A 331 -16.53 -12.56 -1.95
CA LEU A 331 -15.63 -12.95 -3.05
C LEU A 331 -15.71 -11.94 -4.21
N PRO A 332 -14.61 -11.31 -4.66
CA PRO A 332 -14.62 -10.43 -5.83
C PRO A 332 -14.76 -11.22 -7.13
N LYS A 333 -15.38 -10.64 -8.15
CA LYS A 333 -15.50 -11.23 -9.49
C LYS A 333 -15.24 -10.16 -10.56
N PRO A 334 -14.47 -10.45 -11.62
CA PRO A 334 -14.29 -9.53 -12.73
C PRO A 334 -15.63 -9.15 -13.35
N THR A 335 -15.79 -7.86 -13.65
CA THR A 335 -17.03 -7.35 -14.27
C THR A 335 -17.02 -7.48 -15.79
N GLY A 336 -15.83 -7.68 -16.38
CA GLY A 336 -15.59 -7.58 -17.82
C GLY A 336 -14.98 -6.25 -18.25
N SER A 337 -14.97 -5.25 -17.35
CA SER A 337 -14.37 -3.94 -17.59
C SER A 337 -12.90 -3.91 -17.15
N GLN A 338 -12.08 -3.24 -17.95
CA GLN A 338 -10.66 -3.03 -17.69
C GLN A 338 -10.17 -1.73 -18.35
N TYR A 339 -9.06 -1.21 -17.85
CA TYR A 339 -8.34 -0.08 -18.43
C TYR A 339 -6.90 -0.47 -18.71
N THR A 340 -6.38 -0.13 -19.89
CA THR A 340 -4.99 -0.41 -20.27
C THR A 340 -4.11 0.77 -19.92
N ILE A 341 -3.06 0.50 -19.15
CA ILE A 341 -2.02 1.45 -18.76
C ILE A 341 -0.75 0.64 -18.49
N GLU A 342 0.40 1.13 -18.92
CA GLU A 342 1.65 0.40 -18.71
C GLU A 342 2.05 0.38 -17.23
N LYS A 343 2.36 -0.81 -16.72
CA LYS A 343 2.90 -1.09 -15.38
C LYS A 343 2.23 -0.32 -14.23
N PRO A 344 0.91 -0.43 -14.03
CA PRO A 344 0.24 0.19 -12.89
C PRO A 344 0.62 -0.57 -11.61
N VAL A 345 1.01 0.17 -10.57
CA VAL A 345 1.53 -0.42 -9.33
C VAL A 345 1.05 0.23 -8.03
N CYS A 346 0.31 1.34 -8.13
CA CYS A 346 -0.35 1.96 -6.99
C CYS A 346 -1.64 2.64 -7.44
N LEU A 347 -2.71 2.51 -6.65
CA LEU A 347 -4.01 3.11 -6.86
C LEU A 347 -4.41 3.89 -5.59
N GLN A 348 -4.76 5.16 -5.74
CA GLN A 348 -5.29 6.00 -4.66
C GLN A 348 -6.63 6.60 -5.08
N VAL A 349 -7.61 6.56 -4.18
CA VAL A 349 -8.97 7.04 -4.44
C VAL A 349 -9.21 8.41 -3.81
N LEU A 350 -9.85 9.28 -4.58
CA LEU A 350 -10.48 10.50 -4.10
C LEU A 350 -11.98 10.43 -4.45
N PRO A 351 -12.86 10.25 -3.44
CA PRO A 351 -14.31 10.20 -3.64
C PRO A 351 -14.91 11.46 -4.23
#